data_AF-A0A127QMG2-F1
#
_entry.id   AF-A0A127QMG2-F1
#
_cell.length_a   1.000
_cell.length_b   1.000
_cell.length_c   1.000
_cell.angle_alpha   90.00
_cell.angle_beta   90.00
_cell.angle_gamma   90.00
#
_symmetry.space_group_name_H-M   'P 1'
#
loop_
_entity.id
_entity.type
_entity.pdbx_description
1 polymer ?
#
loop_
_entity_poly.entity_id
_entity_poly.type
_entity_poly.pdbx_seq_one_letter_code
_entity_poly.pdbx_strand_id
1 'polypeptide(L)' 'MESKTARLTILIDPVKKKAFDELCLAQDLTPSQVIRQMIREYLERHHVDYPTKAAARTPKATNK' A
#
# COMPACT_ATOMS: atom_id res chain seq x y z
N MET A 1 14.41 13.50 6.74
CA MET A 1 13.10 13.51 7.41
C MET A 1 12.68 12.07 7.58
N GLU A 2 12.55 11.63 8.82
CA GLU A 2 12.66 10.24 9.25
C GLU A 2 11.61 9.33 8.61
N SER A 3 12.09 8.26 7.99
CA SER A 3 11.29 7.23 7.32
C SER A 3 10.38 6.54 8.34
N LYS A 4 9.13 7.00 8.45
CA LYS A 4 8.05 6.33 9.21
C LYS A 4 7.64 5.01 8.54
N THR A 5 8.57 4.07 8.43
CA THR A 5 8.31 2.74 7.87
C THR A 5 8.04 1.76 9.00
N ALA A 6 6.78 1.36 9.14
CA ALA A 6 6.38 0.24 10.00
C ALA A 6 6.28 -1.05 9.17
N ARG A 7 6.62 -2.19 9.77
CA ARG A 7 6.41 -3.52 9.16
C ARG A 7 5.03 -4.05 9.55
N LEU A 8 4.24 -4.46 8.55
CA LEU A 8 2.95 -5.11 8.73
C LEU A 8 3.12 -6.59 8.35
N THR A 9 2.97 -7.49 9.33
CA THR A 9 3.00 -8.95 9.12
C THR A 9 1.58 -9.49 9.18
N ILE A 10 1.14 -10.17 8.12
CA ILE A 10 -0.20 -10.76 8.02
C ILE A 10 -0.04 -12.25 7.78
N LEU A 11 -0.73 -13.06 8.57
CA LEU A 11 -0.89 -14.49 8.31
C LEU A 11 -2.01 -14.68 7.29
N ILE A 12 -1.70 -15.32 6.18
CA ILE A 12 -2.64 -15.64 5.11
C ILE A 12 -2.47 -17.11 4.74
N ASP A 13 -3.59 -17.73 4.37
CA ASP A 13 -3.61 -19.07 3.82
C ASP A 13 -2.69 -19.20 2.58
N PRO A 14 -1.90 -20.28 2.46
CA PRO A 14 -0.94 -20.45 1.37
C PRO A 14 -1.57 -20.51 -0.03
N VAL A 15 -2.81 -21.02 -0.15
CA VAL A 15 -3.52 -21.07 -1.44
C VAL A 15 -3.94 -19.67 -1.84
N LYS A 16 -4.51 -18.90 -0.92
CA LYS A 16 -4.87 -17.49 -1.17
C LYS A 16 -3.65 -16.63 -1.49
N LYS A 17 -2.52 -16.85 -0.81
CA LYS A 17 -1.27 -16.14 -1.09
C LYS A 17 -0.81 -16.36 -2.53
N LYS A 18 -0.84 -17.61 -3.03
CA LYS A 18 -0.45 -17.92 -4.41
C LYS A 18 -1.35 -17.22 -5.42
N ALA A 19 -2.67 -17.37 -5.28
CA ALA A 19 -3.63 -16.72 -6.18
C ALA A 19 -3.47 -15.20 -6.19
N PHE A 20 -3.22 -14.58 -5.03
CA PHE A 20 -2.98 -13.14 -4.93
C PHE A 20 -1.67 -12.72 -5.60
N ASP A 21 -0.60 -13.50 -5.43
CA ASP A 21 0.70 -13.24 -6.06
C ASP A 21 0.62 -13.35 -7.58
N GLU A 22 -0.03 -14.39 -8.10
CA GLU A 22 -0.28 -14.58 -9.54
C GLU A 22 -1.10 -13.44 -10.15
N LEU A 23 -2.15 -13.00 -9.44
CA LEU A 23 -2.97 -11.86 -9.87
C LEU A 23 -2.17 -10.55 -9.90
N CYS A 24 -1.30 -10.33 -8.92
CA CYS A 24 -0.41 -9.16 -8.88
C CYS A 24 0.62 -9.22 -10.02
N LEU A 25 1.21 -10.40 -10.25
CA LEU A 25 2.20 -10.63 -11.30
C LEU A 25 1.62 -10.41 -12.70
N ALA A 26 0.38 -10.85 -12.93
CA ALA A 26 -0.34 -10.62 -14.18
C ALA A 26 -0.58 -9.12 -14.49
N GLN A 27 -0.53 -8.27 -13.48
CA GLN A 27 -0.74 -6.81 -13.58
C GLN A 27 0.57 -6.01 -13.48
N ASP A 28 1.72 -6.68 -13.45
CA ASP A 28 3.05 -6.06 -13.23
C ASP A 28 3.13 -5.29 -11.89
N LEU A 29 2.40 -5.75 -10.88
CA LEU A 29 2.36 -5.13 -9.55
C LEU A 29 2.97 -6.05 -8.51
N THR A 30 3.58 -5.46 -7.49
CA THR A 30 3.99 -6.22 -6.30
C THR A 30 2.84 -6.31 -5.29
N PRO A 31 2.68 -7.43 -4.57
CA PRO A 31 1.64 -7.56 -3.55
C PRO A 31 1.71 -6.47 -2.49
N SER A 32 2.91 -5.99 -2.15
CA SER A 32 3.09 -4.87 -1.22
C SER A 32 2.49 -3.55 -1.71
N GLN A 33 2.56 -3.27 -3.03
CA GLN A 33 1.95 -2.07 -3.61
C GLN A 33 0.44 -2.15 -3.56
N VAL A 34 -0.13 -3.30 -3.91
CA VAL A 34 -1.58 -3.53 -3.88
C VAL A 34 -2.12 -3.41 -2.47
N ILE A 35 -1.49 -4.06 -1.47
CA ILE A 35 -1.91 -3.97 -0.07
C ILE A 35 -1.85 -2.53 0.45
N ARG A 36 -0.83 -1.75 0.09
CA ARG A 36 -0.75 -0.32 0.47
C ARG A 36 -1.84 0.54 -0.19
N GLN A 37 -2.24 0.24 -1.43
CA GLN A 37 -3.39 0.90 -2.07
C GLN A 37 -4.67 0.55 -1.32
N MET A 38 -4.90 -0.74 -1.08
CA MET A 38 -6.07 -1.24 -0.36
C MET A 38 -6.21 -0.62 1.03
N ILE A 39 -5.11 -0.51 1.79
CA ILE A 39 -5.12 0.13 3.11
C ILE A 39 -5.55 1.60 3.01
N ARG A 40 -4.99 2.35 2.04
CA ARG A 40 -5.35 3.77 1.85
C ARG A 40 -6.82 3.93 1.49
N GLU A 41 -7.28 3.19 0.48
CA GLU A 41 -8.68 3.22 0.07
C GLU A 41 -9.63 2.82 1.20
N TYR A 42 -9.25 1.81 2.00
CA TYR A 42 -10.05 1.37 3.13
C TYR A 42 -10.16 2.46 4.21
N LEU A 43 -9.05 3.10 4.57
CA LEU A 43 -9.06 4.22 5.51
C LEU A 43 -9.89 5.41 4.99
N GLU A 44 -9.81 5.69 3.69
CA GLU A 44 -10.62 6.74 3.05
C GLU A 44 -12.12 6.42 3.06
N ARG A 45 -12.51 5.19 2.75
CA ARG A 45 -13.92 4.74 2.82
C ARG A 45 -14.50 4.80 4.22
N HIS A 46 -13.68 4.56 5.25
CA HIS A 46 -14.08 4.64 6.66
C HIS A 46 -13.90 6.03 7.28
N HIS A 47 -13.54 7.05 6.50
CA HIS A 47 -13.33 8.43 6.97
C HIS A 47 -12.34 8.55 8.13
N VAL A 48 -11.35 7.65 8.19
CA VAL A 48 -10.31 7.67 9.22
C VAL A 48 -9.25 8.68 8.79
N ASP A 49 -9.12 9.77 9.54
CA ASP A 49 -8.04 10.73 9.34
C ASP A 49 -6.73 10.20 9.93
N TYR A 50 -5.64 10.35 9.18
CA TYR A 50 -4.31 10.00 9.65
C TYR A 50 -3.33 11.10 9.27
N PRO A 51 -2.39 11.47 10.16
CA PRO A 51 -1.55 12.67 10.02
C PRO A 51 -0.61 12.63 8.82
N THR A 52 -0.40 11.46 8.18
CA THR A 52 0.41 11.33 6.97
C THR A 52 -0.35 11.58 5.65
N LYS A 53 -1.68 11.79 5.69
CA LYS A 53 -2.49 12.05 4.49
C LYS A 53 -2.12 13.38 3.80
N ALA A 54 -1.66 14.37 4.57
CA ALA A 54 -1.23 15.68 4.06
C ALA A 54 0.12 15.66 3.33
N ALA A 55 1.04 14.76 3.70
CA ALA A 55 2.39 14.72 3.15
C ALA A 55 2.50 14.01 1.78
N ALA A 56 1.51 13.20 1.40
CA ALA A 56 1.52 12.45 0.14
C ALA A 56 0.91 13.21 -1.05
N ARG A 57 0.29 14.38 -0.82
CA ARG A 57 -0.32 15.20 -1.88
C ARG A 57 0.63 16.23 -2.50
N THR A 58 1.86 16.34 -2.02
CA THR A 58 2.90 17.12 -2.70
C THR A 58 3.49 16.25 -3.82
N PRO A 59 3.24 16.55 -5.12
CA PRO A 59 3.97 15.89 -6.19
C PRO A 59 5.45 16.18 -5.98
N LYS A 60 6.23 15.13 -5.74
CA LYS A 60 7.69 15.22 -5.63
C LYS A 60 8.20 15.80 -6.95
N ALA A 61 8.64 17.05 -6.90
CA ALA A 61 9.22 17.76 -8.02
C ALA A 61 10.35 16.92 -8.63
N THR A 62 10.21 16.67 -9.93
CA THR A 62 11.23 16.20 -10.84
C THR A 62 12.44 17.12 -10.70
N ASN A 63 13.54 16.64 -10.11
CA ASN A 63 14.80 17.38 -10.17
C ASN A 63 15.59 16.90 -11.39
N LYS A 64 15.89 17.89 -12.23
CA LYS A 64 16.67 17.86 -13.46
C LYS A 64 18.13 17.51 -13.21
#